data_AF-A0A7N0T8C2-F1
#
_entry.id   AF-A0A7N0T8C2-F1
#
_cell.length_a   1.000
_cell.length_b   1.000
_cell.length_c   1.000
_cell.angle_alpha   90.00
_cell.angle_beta   90.00
_cell.angle_gamma   90.00
#
_symmetry.space_group_name_H-M   'P 1'
#
loop_
_entity.id
_entity.type
_entity.pdbx_description
1 polymer ?
#
loop_
_entity_poly.entity_id
_entity_poly.type
_entity_poly.pdbx_seq_one_letter_code
_entity_poly.pdbx_strand_id
1 'polypeptide(L)'
;MEEFIKVGSRKIGRRRRRAVGLEHRKVEMRRKLRKLRRLIPGGQESRLQANSLFMLAADYIMLLRFKVALLQALTSQLDSKQDQP
;
A
#
# COMPACT_ATOMS: atom_id res chain seq x y z
N MET A 1 3.44 -35.31 -40.24
CA MET A 1 4.52 -34.38 -39.79
C MET A 1 4.00 -33.00 -39.33
N GLU A 2 2.69 -32.71 -39.32
CA GLU A 2 2.17 -31.37 -38.97
C GLU A 2 1.76 -31.19 -37.49
N GLU A 3 1.48 -32.26 -36.75
CA GLU A 3 1.00 -32.14 -35.36
C GLU A 3 2.07 -31.65 -34.36
N PHE A 4 3.34 -31.88 -34.66
CA PHE A 4 4.44 -31.55 -33.73
C PHE A 4 4.70 -30.04 -33.61
N ILE A 5 4.40 -29.25 -34.64
CA ILE A 5 4.65 -27.79 -34.64
C ILE A 5 3.60 -27.04 -33.78
N LYS A 6 2.36 -27.53 -33.73
CA LYS A 6 1.23 -26.85 -33.06
C LYS A 6 1.32 -26.87 -31.53
N VAL A 7 2.05 -27.82 -30.93
CA VAL A 7 2.19 -27.97 -29.48
C VAL A 7 3.26 -27.02 -28.91
N GLY A 8 4.34 -26.75 -29.67
CA GLY A 8 5.39 -25.80 -29.29
C GLY A 8 4.88 -24.35 -29.19
N SER A 9 4.06 -23.92 -30.15
CA SER A 9 3.50 -22.55 -30.21
C SER A 9 2.53 -22.23 -29.07
N ARG A 10 1.73 -23.21 -28.60
CA ARG A 10 0.79 -23.02 -27.48
C ARG A 10 1.50 -22.81 -26.14
N LYS A 11 2.62 -23.51 -25.90
CA LYS A 11 3.41 -23.36 -24.66
C LYS A 11 4.11 -21.99 -24.60
N ILE A 12 4.62 -21.48 -25.73
CA ILE A 12 5.25 -20.17 -25.84
C ILE A 12 4.25 -19.03 -25.57
N GLY A 13 3.04 -19.10 -26.16
CA GLY A 13 1.99 -18.11 -25.95
C GLY A 13 1.44 -18.06 -24.51
N ARG A 14 1.44 -19.18 -23.78
CA ARG A 14 1.10 -19.20 -22.34
C ARG A 14 2.21 -18.59 -21.47
N ARG A 15 3.48 -18.84 -21.80
CA ARG A 15 4.64 -18.26 -21.08
C ARG A 15 4.70 -16.73 -21.23
N ARG A 16 4.47 -16.22 -22.45
CA ARG A 16 4.39 -14.77 -22.73
C ARG A 16 3.27 -14.08 -21.94
N ARG A 17 2.07 -14.65 -21.90
CA ARG A 17 0.94 -14.07 -21.14
C ARG A 17 1.20 -14.01 -19.63
N ARG A 18 1.87 -15.01 -19.06
CA ARG A 18 2.27 -15.00 -17.65
C ARG A 18 3.31 -13.92 -17.36
N ALA A 19 4.30 -13.74 -18.24
CA ALA A 19 5.30 -12.67 -18.10
C ALA A 19 4.67 -11.28 -18.13
N VAL A 20 3.75 -11.01 -19.06
CA VAL A 20 3.02 -9.72 -19.15
C VAL A 20 2.20 -9.46 -17.88
N GLY A 21 1.50 -10.46 -17.36
CA GLY A 21 0.74 -10.33 -16.11
C GLY A 21 1.61 -10.01 -14.90
N LEU A 22 2.83 -10.56 -14.83
CA LEU A 22 3.79 -10.25 -13.77
C LEU A 22 4.34 -8.83 -13.88
N GLU A 23 4.62 -8.35 -15.09
CA GLU A 23 5.06 -6.97 -15.30
C GLU A 23 3.97 -5.94 -14.95
N HIS A 24 2.72 -6.20 -15.31
CA HIS A 24 1.60 -5.35 -14.89
C HIS A 24 1.49 -5.25 -13.35
N ARG A 25 1.61 -6.39 -12.65
CA ARG A 25 1.59 -6.40 -11.17
C ARG A 25 2.75 -5.62 -10.57
N LYS A 26 3.95 -5.70 -11.14
CA LYS A 26 5.12 -4.91 -10.69
C LYS A 26 4.88 -3.40 -10.86
N VAL A 27 4.33 -2.99 -12.00
CA VAL A 27 4.00 -1.58 -12.26
C VAL A 27 2.95 -1.06 -11.27
N GLU A 28 1.91 -1.85 -11.01
CA GLU A 28 0.88 -1.51 -10.04
C GLU A 28 1.45 -1.40 -8.62
N MET A 29 2.28 -2.36 -8.21
CA MET A 29 2.93 -2.36 -6.91
C MET A 29 3.84 -1.13 -6.72
N ARG A 30 4.61 -0.76 -7.75
CA ARG A 30 5.42 0.48 -7.75
C ARG A 30 4.54 1.72 -7.61
N ARG A 31 3.35 1.76 -8.24
CA ARG A 31 2.40 2.87 -8.08
C ARG A 31 1.86 2.95 -6.66
N LYS A 32 1.50 1.82 -6.05
CA LYS A 32 1.05 1.75 -4.65
C LYS A 32 2.14 2.22 -3.68
N LEU A 33 3.37 1.75 -3.85
CA LEU A 33 4.52 2.19 -3.03
C LEU A 33 4.80 3.69 -3.19
N ARG A 34 4.75 4.23 -4.41
CA ARG A 34 4.87 5.69 -4.62
C ARG A 34 3.78 6.48 -3.92
N LYS A 35 2.54 5.97 -3.91
CA LYS A 35 1.43 6.62 -3.21
C LYS A 35 1.66 6.58 -1.70
N LEU A 36 2.03 5.42 -1.16
CA LEU A 36 2.33 5.25 0.27
C LEU A 36 3.43 6.21 0.72
N ARG A 37 4.50 6.34 -0.08
CA ARG A 37 5.61 7.27 0.18
C ARG A 37 5.19 8.74 0.28
N ARG A 38 4.12 9.15 -0.40
CA ARG A 38 3.61 10.53 -0.34
C ARG A 38 2.71 10.78 0.87
N LEU A 39 2.13 9.73 1.45
CA LEU A 39 1.17 9.83 2.55
C LEU A 39 1.84 9.82 3.93
N ILE A 40 3.04 9.24 4.03
CA ILE A 40 3.74 9.08 5.31
C ILE A 40 4.75 10.22 5.46
N PRO A 41 4.76 10.95 6.60
CA PRO A 41 5.79 11.93 6.93
C PRO A 41 7.20 11.33 6.84
N GLY A 42 8.15 12.05 6.23
CA GLY A 42 9.51 11.54 5.98
C GLY A 42 9.61 10.49 4.87
N GLY A 43 8.49 10.03 4.29
CA GLY A 43 8.48 9.02 3.24
C GLY A 43 9.21 9.48 1.97
N GLN A 44 9.00 10.72 1.52
CA GLN A 44 9.56 11.24 0.25
C GLN A 44 11.06 11.49 0.29
N GLU A 45 11.58 11.96 1.42
CA GLU A 45 13.00 12.27 1.65
C GLU A 45 13.84 10.99 1.78
N SER A 46 13.20 9.90 2.17
CA SER A 46 13.86 8.64 2.37
C SER A 46 14.02 7.89 1.04
N ARG A 47 15.26 7.57 0.65
CA ARG A 47 15.55 6.52 -0.36
C ARG A 47 15.32 5.12 0.19
N LEU A 48 14.39 4.97 1.14
CA LEU A 48 14.24 3.74 1.91
C LEU A 48 13.72 2.59 1.05
N GLN A 49 14.22 1.41 1.37
CA GLN A 49 13.68 0.15 0.85
C GLN A 49 12.24 -0.03 1.32
N ALA A 50 11.46 -0.86 0.61
CA ALA A 50 10.04 -1.05 0.88
C ALA A 50 9.74 -1.45 2.34
N ASN A 51 10.60 -2.26 2.97
CA ASN A 51 10.42 -2.71 4.35
C ASN A 51 10.45 -1.55 5.35
N SER A 52 11.40 -0.62 5.21
CA SER A 52 11.48 0.54 6.11
C SER A 52 10.33 1.52 5.87
N LEU A 53 9.82 1.61 4.63
CA LEU A 53 8.61 2.40 4.35
C LEU A 53 7.37 1.83 5.08
N PHE A 54 7.25 0.51 5.19
CA PHE A 54 6.15 -0.11 5.94
C PHE A 54 6.27 0.11 7.45
N MET A 55 7.48 0.12 8.01
CA MET A 55 7.69 0.45 9.43
C MET A 55 7.28 1.90 9.71
N LEU A 56 7.74 2.86 8.90
CA LEU A 56 7.31 4.26 9.01
C LEU A 56 5.79 4.41 8.86
N ALA A 57 5.17 3.61 7.99
CA ALA A 57 3.72 3.58 7.84
C ALA A 57 3.03 3.13 9.13
N ALA A 58 3.53 2.05 9.74
CA ALA A 58 2.98 1.50 10.98
C ALA A 58 3.08 2.51 12.12
N ASP A 59 4.24 3.14 12.29
CA ASP A 59 4.46 4.18 13.30
C ASP A 59 3.50 5.35 13.10
N TYR A 60 3.34 5.80 11.85
CA TYR A 60 2.44 6.90 11.54
C TYR A 60 0.97 6.54 11.76
N ILE A 61 0.55 5.32 11.43
CA ILE A 61 -0.80 4.82 11.73
C ILE A 61 -1.04 4.81 13.23
N MET A 62 -0.09 4.32 14.03
CA MET A 62 -0.22 4.34 15.50
C MET A 62 -0.35 5.77 16.03
N LEU A 63 0.48 6.69 15.55
CA LEU A 63 0.42 8.10 15.95
C LEU A 63 -0.95 8.72 15.62
N LEU A 64 -1.46 8.49 14.42
CA LEU A 64 -2.78 9.00 14.01
C LEU A 64 -3.89 8.43 14.88
N ARG A 65 -3.87 7.12 15.17
CA ARG A 65 -4.86 6.48 16.06
C ARG A 65 -4.82 7.09 17.45
N PHE A 66 -3.64 7.33 18.00
CA PHE A 66 -3.49 8.00 19.28
C PHE A 66 -4.05 9.43 19.25
N LYS A 67 -3.72 10.22 18.22
CA LYS A 67 -4.25 11.58 18.06
C LYS A 67 -5.77 11.62 17.99
N VAL A 68 -6.37 10.70 17.22
CA VAL A 68 -7.83 10.57 17.13
C VAL A 68 -8.43 10.21 18.48
N ALA A 69 -7.88 9.22 19.17
CA ALA A 69 -8.37 8.81 20.49
C ALA A 69 -8.29 9.95 21.52
N LEU A 70 -7.19 10.71 21.52
CA LEU A 70 -7.02 11.88 22.38
C LEU A 70 -8.08 12.95 22.07
N LEU A 71 -8.26 13.30 20.79
CA LEU A 71 -9.25 14.28 20.38
C LEU A 71 -10.66 13.84 20.78
N GLN A 72 -11.00 12.57 20.59
CA GLN A 72 -12.29 12.00 21.00
C GLN A 72 -12.50 12.11 22.53
N ALA A 73 -11.48 11.77 23.32
CA ALA A 73 -11.57 11.89 24.77
C ALA A 73 -11.80 13.34 25.22
N LEU A 74 -11.11 14.30 24.59
CA LEU A 74 -11.27 15.72 24.88
C LEU A 74 -12.65 16.25 24.47
N THR A 75 -13.16 15.87 23.30
CA THR A 75 -14.50 16.25 22.85
C THR A 75 -15.56 15.67 23.78
N SER A 76 -15.45 14.40 24.18
CA SER A 76 -16.38 13.80 25.13
C SER A 76 -16.37 14.51 26.49
N GLN A 77 -15.21 14.96 26.96
CA GLN A 77 -15.15 15.77 28.18
C GLN A 77 -15.80 17.14 28.02
N LEU A 78 -15.60 17.81 26.89
CA LEU A 78 -16.22 19.11 26.61
C LEU A 78 -17.74 19.01 26.50
N ASP A 79 -18.24 17.97 25.82
CA ASP A 79 -19.67 17.70 25.68
C ASP A 79 -20.30 17.42 27.06
N SER A 80 -19.64 16.62 27.90
CA SER A 80 -20.13 16.32 29.26
C SER A 80 -20.10 17.51 30.24
N LYS A 81 -19.37 18.58 29.92
CA LYS A 81 -19.28 19.79 30.76
C LYS A 81 -20.32 20.86 30.40
N GLN A 82 -20.99 20.74 29.25
CA GLN A 82 -22.06 21.65 28.83
C GLN A 82 -23.45 21.26 29.37
N ASP A 83 -23.58 20.06 29.94
CA ASP A 83 -24.83 19.54 30.52
C ASP A 83 -24.94 19.70 32.06
N GLN A 84 -24.09 20.51 32.68
CA GLN A 84 -24.27 20.89 34.10
C GLN A 84 -24.99 22.25 34.20
N PRO A 85 -26.14 22.32 34.89
CA PRO A 85 -26.95 23.54 35.04
C PRO A 85 -26.27 24.61 35.92
#